data_AF-C0PPY5-F1
#
_entry.id   AF-C0PPY5-F1
#
_cell.length_a   1.000
_cell.length_b   1.000
_cell.length_c   1.000
_cell.angle_alpha   90.00
_cell.angle_beta   90.00
_cell.angle_gamma   90.00
#
_symmetry.space_group_name_H-M   'P 1'
#
loop_
_entity.id
_entity.type
_entity.pdbx_description
1 polymer ?
#
loop_
_entity_poly.entity_id
_entity_poly.type
_entity_poly.pdbx_seq_one_letter_code
_entity_poly.pdbx_strand_id
1 'polypeptide(L)'
;MSKSQTKLEPQGNGTWATGSMMEQLVPEIALHVMSYLDYKSLCRLSMTNSVMRRAANDDRPWKVLYHKDFTTEQTQISPSNGWKAYYAATKAVIDVNEDWYKVFRAKSLRGMSHIWLKADYVKCIHPGGVVFTGYDKVLQSWKIPFDWDQQYNIHVHDVRVRVFGDNMAWVTLKEFVNAAVEPLLTTNIYEFHNGRWFMVHHHSSPIVDIDIIDPMVFL
;
A
#
# COMPACT_ATOMS: atom_id res chain seq x y z
N MET A 1 68.27 20.86 52.13
CA MET A 1 67.68 19.70 51.43
C MET A 1 66.19 19.98 51.21
N SER A 2 65.86 20.41 50.00
CA SER A 2 64.50 20.72 49.55
C SER A 2 63.78 19.43 49.16
N LYS A 3 62.54 19.23 49.60
CA LYS A 3 61.62 18.27 49.00
C LYS A 3 60.42 19.04 48.46
N SER A 4 60.37 19.12 47.13
CA SER A 4 59.27 19.67 46.34
C SER A 4 58.02 18.82 46.51
N GLN A 5 56.92 19.47 46.89
CA GLN A 5 55.57 18.92 46.71
C GLN A 5 55.14 19.20 45.27
N THR A 6 55.10 18.15 44.44
CA THR A 6 54.45 18.21 43.13
C THR A 6 52.95 17.96 43.33
N LYS A 7 52.19 19.05 43.19
CA LYS A 7 50.73 19.06 43.16
C LYS A 7 50.27 18.43 41.83
N LEU A 8 49.69 17.23 41.89
CA LEU A 8 49.01 16.62 40.75
C LEU A 8 47.67 17.34 40.56
N GLU A 9 47.54 18.11 39.48
CA GLU A 9 46.26 18.60 38.99
C GLU A 9 45.44 17.44 38.41
N PRO A 10 44.11 17.40 38.60
CA PRO A 10 43.27 16.48 37.85
C PRO A 10 43.11 17.03 36.43
N GLN A 11 43.82 16.41 35.49
CA GLN A 11 43.56 16.59 34.06
C GLN A 11 42.28 15.86 33.66
N GLY A 12 41.42 16.57 32.92
CA GLY A 12 40.40 15.97 32.07
C GLY A 12 38.99 15.99 32.66
N ASN A 13 38.29 17.10 32.46
CA ASN A 13 36.82 17.12 32.38
C ASN A 13 36.38 16.25 31.18
N GLY A 14 36.26 14.94 31.39
CA GLY A 14 35.59 14.03 30.49
C GLY A 14 34.10 14.02 30.80
N THR A 15 33.33 14.92 30.18
CA THR A 15 31.88 14.78 30.08
C THR A 15 31.58 13.53 29.26
N TRP A 16 31.45 12.36 29.91
CA TRP A 16 30.95 11.16 29.26
C TRP A 16 29.51 11.40 28.85
N ALA A 17 29.26 11.30 27.54
CA ALA A 17 28.02 11.67 26.88
C ALA A 17 26.80 11.04 27.56
N THR A 18 25.89 11.89 28.04
CA THR A 18 24.56 11.51 28.57
C THR A 18 23.58 11.18 27.44
N GLY A 19 24.05 10.49 26.40
CA GLY A 19 23.24 10.11 25.25
C GLY A 19 22.87 8.64 25.29
N SER A 20 21.61 8.32 24.92
CA SER A 20 21.17 6.94 24.75
C SER A 20 22.09 6.18 23.76
N MET A 21 22.26 4.86 23.90
CA MET A 21 23.07 4.03 22.98
C MET A 21 22.71 4.25 21.49
N MET A 22 21.46 4.61 21.21
CA MET A 22 20.99 4.95 19.85
C MET A 22 21.41 6.33 19.35
N GLU A 23 21.71 7.28 20.24
CA GLU A 23 22.31 8.56 19.87
C GLU A 23 23.79 8.39 19.48
N GLN A 24 24.42 7.30 19.93
CA GLN A 24 25.81 6.97 19.67
C GLN A 24 25.99 6.06 18.44
N LEU A 25 24.91 5.47 17.94
CA LEU A 25 24.94 4.63 16.76
C LEU A 25 25.18 5.46 15.50
N VAL A 26 26.09 4.98 14.66
CA VAL A 26 26.36 5.55 13.33
C VAL A 26 25.07 5.50 12.49
N PRO A 27 24.68 6.57 11.77
CA PRO A 27 23.40 6.65 11.05
C PRO A 27 23.12 5.47 10.12
N GLU A 28 24.14 4.93 9.47
CA GLU A 28 24.07 3.77 8.57
C GLU A 28 23.70 2.49 9.32
N ILE A 29 24.23 2.28 10.52
CA ILE A 29 23.91 1.11 11.37
C ILE A 29 22.48 1.25 11.89
N ALA A 30 22.09 2.45 12.33
CA ALA A 30 20.73 2.72 12.76
C ALA A 30 19.72 2.46 11.63
N LEU A 31 20.03 2.91 10.40
CA LEU A 31 19.22 2.62 9.21
C LEU A 31 19.14 1.12 8.93
N HIS A 32 20.26 0.41 8.97
CA HIS A 32 20.28 -1.03 8.76
C HIS A 32 19.40 -1.77 9.78
N VAL A 33 19.53 -1.47 11.06
CA VAL A 33 18.68 -2.05 12.13
C VAL A 33 17.20 -1.72 11.89
N MET A 34 16.88 -0.46 11.59
CA MET A 34 15.50 -0.03 11.35
C MET A 34 14.87 -0.67 10.11
N SER A 35 15.67 -1.04 9.10
CA SER A 35 15.18 -1.70 7.88
C SER A 35 14.60 -3.10 8.12
N TYR A 36 14.96 -3.74 9.24
CA TYR A 36 14.40 -5.03 9.62
C TYR A 36 13.05 -4.92 10.34
N LEU A 37 12.69 -3.73 10.83
CA LEU A 37 11.44 -3.51 11.55
C LEU A 37 10.25 -3.53 10.58
N ASP A 38 9.13 -4.09 11.04
CA ASP A 38 7.86 -3.90 10.35
C ASP A 38 7.29 -2.48 10.62
N TYR A 39 6.29 -2.08 9.83
CA TYR A 39 5.70 -0.73 9.98
C TYR A 39 5.15 -0.50 11.39
N LYS A 40 4.59 -1.53 12.04
CA LYS A 40 4.04 -1.43 13.41
C LYS A 40 5.15 -1.13 14.40
N SER A 41 6.29 -1.78 14.27
CA SER A 41 7.46 -1.60 15.12
C SER A 41 8.07 -0.22 14.90
N LEU A 42 8.18 0.28 13.66
CA LEU A 42 8.60 1.67 13.39
C LEU A 42 7.64 2.69 14.02
N CYS A 43 6.33 2.48 13.91
CA CYS A 43 5.33 3.33 14.55
C CYS A 43 5.48 3.33 16.08
N ARG A 44 5.60 2.15 16.71
CA ARG A 44 5.83 2.02 18.15
C ARG A 44 7.13 2.69 18.58
N LEU A 45 8.21 2.48 17.83
CA LEU A 45 9.52 3.10 18.08
C LEU A 45 9.41 4.62 18.11
N SER A 46 8.65 5.20 17.18
CA SER A 46 8.44 6.65 17.10
C SER A 46 7.77 7.27 18.35
N MET A 47 7.12 6.44 19.16
CA MET A 47 6.40 6.88 20.37
C MET A 47 7.24 6.77 21.65
N THR A 48 8.47 6.27 21.59
CA THR A 48 9.29 5.97 22.77
C THR A 48 9.99 7.21 23.36
N ASN A 49 10.78 7.92 22.56
CA ASN A 49 11.48 9.16 22.94
C ASN A 49 11.76 10.02 21.70
N SER A 50 12.30 11.24 21.89
CA SER A 50 12.54 12.18 20.80
C SER A 50 13.54 11.70 19.75
N VAL A 51 14.56 10.93 20.14
CA VAL A 51 15.58 10.40 19.21
C VAL A 51 14.97 9.34 18.31
N MET A 52 14.27 8.38 18.93
CA MET A 52 13.57 7.31 18.22
C MET A 52 12.45 7.85 17.34
N ARG A 53 11.77 8.91 17.79
CA ARG A 53 10.80 9.64 16.97
C ARG A 53 11.43 10.23 15.72
N ARG A 54 12.60 10.87 15.82
CA ARG A 54 13.31 11.40 14.65
C ARG A 54 13.75 10.26 13.73
N ALA A 55 14.37 9.21 14.28
CA ALA A 55 14.86 8.08 13.50
C ALA A 55 13.74 7.32 12.77
N ALA A 56 12.62 7.05 13.45
CA ALA A 56 11.47 6.35 12.86
C ALA A 56 10.65 7.22 11.88
N ASN A 57 10.83 8.54 11.90
CA ASN A 57 10.22 9.46 10.92
C ASN A 57 11.20 9.87 9.81
N ASP A 58 12.44 9.39 9.84
CA ASP A 58 13.36 9.49 8.70
C ASP A 58 12.78 8.72 7.52
N ASP A 59 13.01 9.22 6.30
CA ASP A 59 12.38 8.69 5.10
C ASP A 59 13.00 7.37 4.62
N ARG A 60 14.29 7.14 4.94
CA ARG A 60 15.07 6.01 4.42
C ARG A 60 14.54 4.66 4.89
N PRO A 61 14.20 4.44 6.18
CA PRO A 61 13.56 3.19 6.62
C PRO A 61 12.25 2.90 5.89
N TRP A 62 11.40 3.91 5.65
CA TRP A 62 10.13 3.72 4.95
C TRP A 62 10.32 3.40 3.47
N LYS A 63 11.34 3.95 2.81
CA LYS A 63 11.71 3.56 1.45
C LYS A 63 12.09 2.08 1.37
N VAL A 64 12.96 1.63 2.28
CA VAL A 64 13.39 0.22 2.31
C VAL A 64 12.20 -0.69 2.61
N LEU A 65 11.37 -0.30 3.58
CA LEU A 65 10.17 -1.05 3.94
C LEU A 65 9.15 -1.13 2.78
N TYR A 66 8.97 -0.04 2.03
CA TYR A 66 8.12 -0.02 0.84
C TYR A 66 8.56 -1.07 -0.19
N HIS A 67 9.86 -1.10 -0.53
CA HIS A 67 10.39 -2.05 -1.51
C HIS A 67 10.38 -3.50 -1.00
N LYS A 68 10.40 -3.69 0.32
CA LYS A 68 10.29 -5.01 0.95
C LYS A 68 8.84 -5.52 0.95
N ASP A 69 7.88 -4.66 1.28
CA ASP A 69 6.49 -5.07 1.53
C ASP A 69 5.62 -5.02 0.27
N PHE A 70 5.98 -4.21 -0.72
CA PHE A 70 5.19 -4.02 -1.94
C PHE A 70 5.98 -4.34 -3.20
N THR A 71 5.30 -4.94 -4.18
CA THR A 71 5.95 -5.24 -5.45
C THR A 71 6.22 -3.96 -6.23
N THR A 72 7.49 -3.68 -6.49
CA THR A 72 7.91 -2.44 -7.14
C THR A 72 7.80 -2.58 -8.65
N GLU A 73 6.92 -1.78 -9.28
CA GLU A 73 6.83 -1.68 -10.75
C GLU A 73 7.68 -0.53 -11.31
N GLN A 74 7.95 0.49 -10.50
CA GLN A 74 8.68 1.68 -10.91
C GLN A 74 9.85 1.91 -9.95
N THR A 75 11.06 1.98 -10.51
CA THR A 75 12.29 2.17 -9.75
C THR A 75 12.55 3.65 -9.42
N GLN A 76 11.86 4.58 -10.08
CA GLN A 76 12.04 6.02 -9.95
C GLN A 76 10.80 6.72 -9.38
N ILE A 77 10.31 6.26 -8.23
CA ILE A 77 9.28 6.99 -7.49
C ILE A 77 9.96 8.01 -6.58
N SER A 78 9.50 9.26 -6.66
CA SER A 78 9.86 10.35 -5.74
C SER A 78 8.59 10.88 -5.09
N PRO A 79 8.19 10.37 -3.91
CA PRO A 79 6.96 10.80 -3.26
C PRO A 79 7.06 12.25 -2.77
N SER A 80 6.13 13.10 -3.17
CA SER A 80 6.06 14.53 -2.77
C SER A 80 5.99 14.72 -1.25
N ASN A 81 5.29 13.81 -0.56
CA ASN A 81 5.03 13.85 0.88
C ASN A 81 5.90 12.86 1.68
N GLY A 82 6.98 12.34 1.07
CA GLY A 82 7.89 11.37 1.68
C GLY A 82 7.41 9.92 1.60
N TRP A 83 8.35 8.99 1.75
CA TRP A 83 8.15 7.54 1.75
C TRP A 83 7.24 7.05 2.86
N LYS A 84 7.23 7.69 4.04
CA LYS A 84 6.29 7.31 5.10
C LYS A 84 4.83 7.50 4.69
N ALA A 85 4.51 8.67 4.12
CA ALA A 85 3.16 8.97 3.65
C ALA A 85 2.78 8.08 2.47
N TYR A 86 3.72 7.87 1.54
CA TYR A 86 3.53 6.99 0.39
C TYR A 86 3.27 5.54 0.81
N TYR A 87 4.05 5.00 1.74
CA TYR A 87 3.84 3.67 2.32
C TYR A 87 2.45 3.56 2.95
N ALA A 88 2.05 4.54 3.75
CA ALA A 88 0.73 4.53 4.40
C ALA A 88 -0.41 4.57 3.38
N ALA A 89 -0.30 5.39 2.33
CA ALA A 89 -1.28 5.46 1.26
C ALA A 89 -1.36 4.13 0.48
N THR A 90 -0.22 3.55 0.08
CA THR A 90 -0.17 2.26 -0.61
C THR A 90 -0.79 1.15 0.24
N LYS A 91 -0.46 1.10 1.53
CA LYS A 91 -1.04 0.12 2.45
C LYS A 91 -2.55 0.28 2.57
N ALA A 92 -3.05 1.50 2.68
CA ALA A 92 -4.49 1.78 2.76
C ALA A 92 -5.24 1.40 1.48
N VAL A 93 -4.62 1.57 0.31
CA VAL A 93 -5.18 1.14 -0.98
C VAL A 93 -5.23 -0.39 -1.08
N ILE A 94 -4.20 -1.10 -0.62
CA ILE A 94 -4.22 -2.56 -0.54
C ILE A 94 -5.35 -3.03 0.39
N ASP A 95 -5.49 -2.40 1.55
CA ASP A 95 -6.51 -2.77 2.54
C ASP A 95 -7.93 -2.59 2.00
N VAL A 96 -8.23 -1.46 1.33
CA VAL A 96 -9.56 -1.26 0.72
C VAL A 96 -9.81 -2.23 -0.44
N ASN A 97 -8.77 -2.59 -1.21
CA ASN A 97 -8.88 -3.56 -2.28
C ASN A 97 -9.16 -4.98 -1.74
N GLU A 98 -8.51 -5.38 -0.65
CA GLU A 98 -8.82 -6.63 0.06
C GLU A 98 -10.24 -6.62 0.64
N ASP A 99 -10.69 -5.49 1.20
CA ASP A 99 -12.03 -5.34 1.74
C ASP A 99 -13.10 -5.42 0.66
N TRP A 100 -12.84 -4.91 -0.54
CA TRP A 100 -13.72 -5.13 -1.69
C TRP A 100 -13.92 -6.62 -1.98
N TYR A 101 -12.85 -7.43 -2.02
CA TYR A 101 -12.99 -8.89 -2.21
C TYR A 101 -13.71 -9.59 -1.05
N LYS A 102 -13.52 -9.13 0.19
CA LYS A 102 -14.27 -9.65 1.35
C LYS A 102 -15.77 -9.37 1.19
N VAL A 103 -16.13 -8.15 0.81
CA VAL A 103 -17.51 -7.74 0.54
C VAL A 103 -18.11 -8.52 -0.62
N PHE A 104 -17.36 -8.73 -1.69
CA PHE A 104 -17.77 -9.51 -2.86
C PHE A 104 -18.07 -10.97 -2.47
N ARG A 105 -17.16 -11.64 -1.77
CA ARG A 105 -17.36 -13.03 -1.29
C ARG A 105 -18.56 -13.14 -0.36
N ALA A 106 -18.80 -12.13 0.46
CA ALA A 106 -19.97 -12.05 1.33
C ALA A 106 -21.26 -11.68 0.59
N LYS A 107 -21.21 -11.41 -0.72
CA LYS A 107 -22.35 -10.98 -1.55
C LYS A 107 -23.12 -9.80 -0.95
N SER A 108 -22.39 -8.90 -0.29
CA SER A 108 -23.00 -7.84 0.52
C SER A 108 -23.20 -6.58 -0.31
N LEU A 109 -24.42 -6.36 -0.80
CA LEU A 109 -24.78 -5.09 -1.47
C LEU A 109 -24.58 -3.88 -0.56
N ARG A 110 -24.89 -4.04 0.74
CA ARG A 110 -24.60 -3.01 1.73
C ARG A 110 -23.10 -2.76 1.84
N GLY A 111 -22.26 -3.79 1.88
CA GLY A 111 -20.82 -3.60 1.86
C GLY A 111 -20.37 -2.87 0.59
N MET A 112 -20.92 -3.24 -0.57
CA MET A 112 -20.56 -2.66 -1.84
C MET A 112 -20.92 -1.17 -1.91
N SER A 113 -22.03 -0.77 -1.29
CA SER A 113 -22.43 0.63 -1.17
C SER A 113 -21.44 1.50 -0.36
N HIS A 114 -20.59 0.89 0.49
CA HIS A 114 -19.55 1.58 1.26
C HIS A 114 -18.18 1.58 0.59
N ILE A 115 -17.96 0.70 -0.40
CA ILE A 115 -16.71 0.62 -1.17
C ILE A 115 -16.73 1.64 -2.31
N TRP A 116 -17.84 1.73 -3.04
CA TRP A 116 -17.96 2.60 -4.20
C TRP A 116 -18.18 4.06 -3.81
N LEU A 117 -17.52 4.96 -4.53
CA LEU A 117 -17.80 6.39 -4.43
C LEU A 117 -19.21 6.67 -4.95
N LYS A 118 -19.98 7.45 -4.19
CA LYS A 118 -21.31 7.89 -4.62
C LYS A 118 -21.22 9.08 -5.59
N ALA A 119 -20.86 8.77 -6.84
CA ALA A 119 -20.76 9.75 -7.92
C ALA A 119 -21.38 9.25 -9.23
N ASP A 120 -21.65 10.16 -10.15
CA ASP A 120 -22.24 9.87 -11.47
C ASP A 120 -21.22 9.32 -12.48
N TYR A 121 -19.93 9.57 -12.27
CA TYR A 121 -18.86 9.19 -13.19
C TYR A 121 -18.23 7.82 -12.92
N VAL A 122 -18.58 7.14 -11.82
CA VAL A 122 -18.03 5.82 -11.49
C VAL A 122 -18.40 4.79 -12.56
N LYS A 123 -17.50 3.84 -12.81
CA LYS A 123 -17.66 2.85 -13.90
C LYS A 123 -17.35 1.44 -13.45
N CYS A 124 -18.19 0.48 -13.81
CA CYS A 124 -17.92 -0.94 -13.63
C CYS A 124 -18.01 -1.64 -14.98
N ILE A 125 -17.02 -2.47 -15.29
CA ILE A 125 -16.99 -3.34 -16.47
C ILE A 125 -16.73 -4.76 -15.98
N HIS A 126 -17.76 -5.58 -16.07
CA HIS A 126 -17.68 -7.01 -15.74
C HIS A 126 -17.00 -7.78 -16.90
N PRO A 127 -16.56 -9.02 -16.68
CA PRO A 127 -15.89 -9.84 -17.72
C PRO A 127 -16.65 -10.00 -19.05
N GLY A 128 -17.97 -9.77 -19.05
CA GLY A 128 -18.80 -9.76 -20.27
C GLY A 128 -18.77 -8.47 -21.10
N GLY A 129 -17.98 -7.46 -20.72
CA GLY A 129 -17.74 -6.25 -21.51
C GLY A 129 -18.83 -5.17 -21.43
N VAL A 130 -19.89 -5.35 -20.63
CA VAL A 130 -20.92 -4.32 -20.43
C VAL A 130 -20.41 -3.22 -19.50
N VAL A 131 -20.53 -1.97 -19.94
CA VAL A 131 -20.14 -0.79 -19.15
C VAL A 131 -21.33 -0.25 -18.35
N PHE A 132 -21.22 -0.28 -17.02
CA PHE A 132 -22.16 0.36 -16.11
C PHE A 132 -21.59 1.70 -15.65
N THR A 133 -22.35 2.80 -15.82
CA THR A 133 -21.91 4.15 -15.47
C THR A 133 -22.86 4.77 -14.44
N GLY A 134 -22.28 5.37 -13.40
CA GLY A 134 -22.99 5.99 -12.28
C GLY A 134 -23.29 5.02 -11.14
N TYR A 135 -23.25 5.54 -9.91
CA TYR A 135 -23.33 4.76 -8.68
C TYR A 135 -24.50 3.76 -8.64
N ASP A 136 -25.71 4.21 -8.98
CA ASP A 136 -26.90 3.36 -8.89
C ASP A 136 -26.86 2.19 -9.89
N LYS A 137 -26.39 2.43 -11.12
CA LYS A 137 -26.22 1.38 -12.14
C LYS A 137 -25.11 0.42 -11.76
N VAL A 138 -24.02 0.92 -11.19
CA VAL A 138 -22.93 0.09 -10.68
C VAL A 138 -23.41 -0.79 -9.53
N LEU A 139 -24.13 -0.26 -8.53
CA LEU A 139 -24.67 -1.09 -7.44
C LEU A 139 -25.72 -2.10 -7.93
N GLN A 140 -26.55 -1.74 -8.92
CA GLN A 140 -27.48 -2.69 -9.54
C GLN A 140 -26.76 -3.83 -10.27
N SER A 141 -25.65 -3.54 -10.94
CA SER A 141 -24.91 -4.58 -11.69
C SER A 141 -24.36 -5.68 -10.78
N TRP A 142 -24.04 -5.35 -9.52
CA TRP A 142 -23.58 -6.33 -8.52
C TRP A 142 -24.70 -7.21 -7.96
N LYS A 143 -25.97 -6.82 -8.08
CA LYS A 143 -27.10 -7.67 -7.64
C LYS A 143 -27.13 -8.99 -8.40
N ILE A 144 -26.90 -8.93 -9.71
CA ILE A 144 -26.97 -10.08 -10.61
C ILE A 144 -26.04 -11.22 -10.15
N PRO A 145 -24.71 -11.03 -10.02
CA PRO A 145 -23.83 -12.11 -9.55
C PRO A 145 -24.05 -12.48 -8.08
N PHE A 146 -24.62 -11.58 -7.27
CA PHE A 146 -24.91 -11.87 -5.86
C PHE A 146 -26.18 -12.71 -5.67
N ASP A 147 -27.14 -12.64 -6.59
CA ASP A 147 -28.37 -13.42 -6.55
C ASP A 147 -28.20 -14.88 -7.04
N TRP A 148 -27.08 -15.20 -7.69
CA TRP A 148 -26.78 -16.57 -8.11
C TRP A 148 -26.45 -17.45 -6.90
N ASP A 149 -26.82 -18.73 -6.92
CA ASP A 149 -26.49 -19.71 -5.86
C ASP A 149 -25.00 -20.14 -5.88
N GLN A 150 -24.19 -19.51 -6.73
CA GLN A 150 -22.78 -19.81 -6.88
C GLN A 150 -21.95 -19.23 -5.74
N GLN A 151 -21.08 -20.02 -5.12
CA GLN A 151 -20.02 -19.49 -4.28
C GLN A 151 -18.83 -19.09 -5.14
N TYR A 152 -18.21 -17.95 -4.82
CA TYR A 152 -17.01 -17.47 -5.50
C TYR A 152 -15.81 -17.64 -4.59
N ASN A 153 -14.95 -18.61 -4.92
CA ASN A 153 -13.61 -18.70 -4.36
C ASN A 153 -12.65 -17.89 -5.24
N ILE A 154 -12.35 -16.66 -4.82
CA ILE A 154 -11.46 -15.75 -5.56
C ILE A 154 -10.10 -15.70 -4.86
N HIS A 155 -9.07 -16.09 -5.60
CA HIS A 155 -7.66 -15.88 -5.25
C HIS A 155 -7.07 -14.79 -6.13
N VAL A 156 -6.33 -13.88 -5.50
CA VAL A 156 -5.70 -12.75 -6.19
C VAL A 156 -4.20 -12.93 -6.23
N HIS A 157 -3.61 -12.72 -7.40
CA HIS A 157 -2.18 -12.79 -7.63
C HIS A 157 -1.69 -11.53 -8.34
N ASP A 158 -0.37 -11.34 -8.32
CA ASP A 158 0.29 -10.22 -9.00
C ASP A 158 -0.32 -8.86 -8.66
N VAL A 159 -0.69 -8.64 -7.39
CA VAL A 159 -1.28 -7.37 -6.93
C VAL A 159 -0.22 -6.27 -7.00
N ARG A 160 -0.44 -5.30 -7.88
CA ARG A 160 0.42 -4.12 -8.06
C ARG A 160 -0.36 -2.86 -7.76
N VAL A 161 0.22 -1.96 -6.98
CA VAL A 161 -0.44 -0.73 -6.55
C VAL A 161 0.38 0.48 -6.94
N ARG A 162 -0.29 1.46 -7.54
CA ARG A 162 0.29 2.77 -7.82
C ARG A 162 -0.58 3.85 -7.20
N VAL A 163 0.01 4.64 -6.31
CA VAL A 163 -0.61 5.84 -5.74
C VAL A 163 -0.11 7.04 -6.55
N PHE A 164 -1.00 7.82 -7.15
CA PHE A 164 -0.66 9.01 -7.93
C PHE A 164 -1.17 10.27 -7.23
N GLY A 165 -0.25 11.19 -6.95
CA GLY A 165 -0.55 12.35 -6.10
C GLY A 165 -1.03 11.89 -4.71
N ASP A 166 -1.96 12.66 -4.14
CA ASP A 166 -2.46 12.43 -2.78
C ASP A 166 -3.86 11.80 -2.73
N ASN A 167 -4.52 11.66 -3.89
CA ASN A 167 -5.94 11.33 -3.94
C ASN A 167 -6.37 10.33 -5.01
N MET A 168 -5.44 9.76 -5.78
CA MET A 168 -5.75 8.78 -6.80
C MET A 168 -4.84 7.56 -6.64
N ALA A 169 -5.38 6.37 -6.85
CA ALA A 169 -4.59 5.15 -6.92
C ALA A 169 -5.24 4.14 -7.85
N TRP A 170 -4.44 3.23 -8.39
CA TRP A 170 -4.97 2.05 -9.07
C TRP A 170 -4.23 0.79 -8.64
N VAL A 171 -4.95 -0.31 -8.75
CA VAL A 171 -4.50 -1.65 -8.46
C VAL A 171 -4.71 -2.51 -9.70
N THR A 172 -3.65 -3.11 -10.21
CA THR A 172 -3.72 -4.15 -11.24
C THR A 172 -3.42 -5.49 -10.61
N LEU A 173 -4.13 -6.53 -11.03
CA LEU A 173 -3.98 -7.86 -10.46
C LEU A 173 -4.61 -8.95 -11.35
N LYS A 174 -4.39 -10.21 -10.98
CA LYS A 174 -5.00 -11.40 -11.59
C LYS A 174 -5.99 -12.04 -10.64
N GLU A 175 -7.21 -12.30 -11.10
CA GLU A 175 -8.28 -12.96 -10.34
C GLU A 175 -8.50 -14.39 -10.82
N PHE A 176 -8.25 -15.36 -9.95
CA PHE A 176 -8.56 -16.77 -10.21
C PHE A 176 -9.87 -17.12 -9.49
N VAL A 177 -10.92 -17.38 -10.28
CA VAL A 177 -12.27 -17.67 -9.77
C VAL A 177 -12.52 -19.17 -9.81
N ASN A 178 -12.92 -19.76 -8.68
CA ASN A 178 -13.35 -21.17 -8.59
C ASN A 178 -12.34 -22.19 -9.16
N ALA A 179 -11.04 -21.96 -8.93
CA ALA A 179 -9.94 -22.77 -9.43
C ALA A 179 -9.81 -22.81 -10.97
N ALA A 180 -10.32 -21.78 -11.67
CA ALA A 180 -10.03 -21.57 -13.09
C ALA A 180 -8.51 -21.54 -13.33
N VAL A 181 -8.08 -22.09 -14.47
CA VAL A 181 -6.67 -22.08 -14.89
C VAL A 181 -6.27 -20.69 -15.37
N GLU A 182 -7.14 -20.06 -16.16
CA GLU A 182 -6.90 -18.71 -16.67
C GLU A 182 -7.48 -17.65 -15.74
N PRO A 183 -6.71 -16.62 -15.36
CA PRO A 183 -7.21 -15.53 -14.54
C PRO A 183 -8.00 -14.51 -15.37
N LEU A 184 -8.84 -13.76 -14.68
CA LEU A 184 -9.28 -12.46 -15.16
C LEU A 184 -8.20 -11.41 -14.87
N LEU A 185 -7.96 -10.52 -15.82
CA LEU A 185 -7.11 -9.35 -15.62
C LEU A 185 -7.96 -8.21 -15.09
N THR A 186 -7.60 -7.67 -13.92
CA THR A 186 -8.42 -6.66 -13.25
C THR A 186 -7.65 -5.38 -12.98
N THR A 187 -8.32 -4.26 -13.23
CA THR A 187 -7.89 -2.92 -12.81
C THR A 187 -8.96 -2.29 -11.93
N ASN A 188 -8.58 -1.98 -10.69
CA ASN A 188 -9.39 -1.21 -9.75
C ASN A 188 -8.79 0.19 -9.57
N ILE A 189 -9.61 1.24 -9.68
CA ILE A 189 -9.17 2.62 -9.47
C ILE A 189 -9.89 3.18 -8.27
N TYR A 190 -9.14 3.89 -7.43
CA TYR A 190 -9.59 4.44 -6.16
C TYR A 190 -9.31 5.94 -6.07
N GLU A 191 -10.25 6.66 -5.47
CA GLU A 191 -10.09 8.06 -5.10
C GLU A 191 -10.14 8.23 -3.58
N PHE A 192 -9.31 9.13 -3.04
CA PHE A 192 -9.32 9.50 -1.64
C PHE A 192 -10.28 10.66 -1.38
N HIS A 193 -11.32 10.41 -0.59
CA HIS A 193 -12.31 11.41 -0.18
C HIS A 193 -12.52 11.35 1.33
N ASN A 194 -12.49 12.51 2.00
CA ASN A 194 -12.86 12.64 3.41
C ASN A 194 -12.17 11.61 4.34
N GLY A 195 -10.87 11.37 4.13
CA GLY A 195 -10.09 10.46 4.96
C GLY A 195 -10.18 8.98 4.58
N ARG A 196 -10.85 8.63 3.46
CA ARG A 196 -11.08 7.24 3.04
C ARG A 196 -10.89 7.05 1.54
N TRP A 197 -10.40 5.88 1.14
CA TRP A 197 -10.35 5.47 -0.26
C TRP A 197 -11.69 4.86 -0.69
N PHE A 198 -12.16 5.26 -1.86
CA PHE A 198 -13.37 4.75 -2.50
C PHE A 198 -13.06 4.26 -3.90
N MET A 199 -13.67 3.15 -4.31
CA MET A 199 -13.58 2.65 -5.67
C MET A 199 -14.37 3.57 -6.62
N VAL A 200 -13.74 3.99 -7.71
CA VAL A 200 -14.37 4.76 -8.78
C VAL A 200 -14.40 4.01 -10.11
N HIS A 201 -13.53 3.02 -10.27
CA HIS A 201 -13.55 2.14 -11.43
C HIS A 201 -13.20 0.70 -11.04
N HIS A 202 -13.92 -0.24 -11.63
CA HIS A 202 -13.57 -1.66 -11.66
C HIS A 202 -13.70 -2.13 -13.11
N HIS A 203 -12.66 -2.76 -13.63
CA HIS A 203 -12.70 -3.45 -14.90
C HIS A 203 -12.00 -4.79 -14.76
N SER A 204 -12.73 -5.86 -15.04
CA SER A 204 -12.20 -7.22 -15.09
C SER A 204 -12.51 -7.82 -16.46
N SER A 205 -11.51 -8.43 -17.11
CA SER A 205 -11.65 -9.04 -18.43
C SER A 205 -10.95 -10.39 -18.49
N PRO A 206 -11.42 -11.35 -19.31
CA PRO A 206 -10.65 -12.56 -19.58
C PRO A 206 -9.35 -12.23 -20.32
N ILE A 207 -8.35 -13.10 -20.18
CA ILE A 207 -7.23 -13.14 -21.11
C ILE A 207 -7.78 -13.63 -22.45
N VAL A 208 -7.47 -12.90 -23.53
CA VAL A 208 -7.71 -13.39 -24.88
C VAL A 208 -6.41 -14.02 -25.38
N ASP A 209 -6.49 -15.26 -25.81
CA ASP A 209 -5.35 -15.94 -26.42
C ASP A 209 -5.01 -15.25 -27.75
N ILE A 210 -3.81 -14.66 -27.80
CA ILE A 210 -3.36 -13.85 -28.95
C ILE A 210 -3.08 -14.76 -30.16
N ASP A 211 -2.91 -16.07 -29.96
CA ASP A 211 -2.75 -17.04 -31.05
C ASP A 211 -4.04 -17.26 -31.85
N ILE A 212 -5.19 -16.76 -31.37
CA ILE A 212 -6.51 -16.89 -32.00
C ILE A 212 -6.95 -15.58 -32.70
N ILE A 213 -6.28 -14.45 -32.43
CA ILE A 213 -6.64 -13.15 -32.99
C ILE A 213 -5.76 -12.84 -34.20
N ASP A 214 -6.36 -12.73 -35.38
CA ASP A 214 -5.70 -12.18 -36.57
C ASP A 214 -5.09 -10.79 -36.21
N PRO A 215 -3.78 -10.58 -36.36
CA PRO A 215 -3.12 -9.31 -36.02
C PRO A 215 -3.69 -8.09 -36.76
N MET A 216 -4.54 -8.28 -37.78
CA MET A 216 -5.22 -7.22 -38.51
C MET A 216 -6.44 -6.60 -37.78
N VAL A 217 -6.85 -7.11 -36.62
CA VAL A 217 -8.01 -6.58 -35.87
C VAL A 217 -7.68 -5.33 -35.02
N PHE A 218 -6.41 -4.97 -34.88
CA PHE A 218 -5.97 -3.84 -34.03
C PHE A 218 -5.60 -2.55 -34.79
N LEU A 219 -6.04 -2.38 -36.04
CA LEU A 219 -5.88 -1.14 -36.83
C LEU A 219 -7.20 -0.38 -37.01
#